data_AF-A0A9Q0W2U3-F1
#
_entry.id   AF-A0A9Q0W2U3-F1
#
_cell.length_a   1.000
_cell.length_b   1.000
_cell.length_c   1.000
_cell.angle_alpha   90.00
_cell.angle_beta   90.00
_cell.angle_gamma   90.00
#
_symmetry.space_group_name_H-M   'P 1'
#
loop_
_entity.id
_entity.type
_entity.pdbx_description
1 polymer ?
#
loop_
_entity_poly.entity_id
_entity_poly.type
_entity_poly.pdbx_seq_one_letter_code
_entity_poly.pdbx_strand_id
1 'polypeptide(L)'
;MNLPASALQFLDAFKGCIQRKDWKGPLPLIHCYCFMRANQTQELIVSEAESALNAHIQEPIFHRVRDVAPNKAMFCLSFRLPEACFKDNATNN
;
A
#
# COMPACT_ATOMS: atom_id res chain seq x y z
N MET A 1 4.54 -4.62 6.34
CA MET A 1 5.90 -4.78 5.75
C MET A 1 6.91 -3.99 6.57
N ASN A 2 7.85 -4.64 7.27
CA ASN A 2 8.81 -3.95 8.17
C ASN A 2 10.12 -3.58 7.45
N LEU A 3 10.02 -3.01 6.24
CA LEU A 3 11.15 -2.50 5.45
C LEU A 3 10.85 -1.04 5.04
N PRO A 4 10.91 -0.08 5.97
CA PRO A 4 10.27 1.22 5.79
C PRO A 4 10.86 2.10 4.69
N ALA A 5 12.12 1.83 4.30
CA ALA A 5 12.78 2.55 3.23
C ALA A 5 12.23 2.20 1.83
N SER A 6 11.69 0.99 1.67
CA SER A 6 11.33 0.42 0.37
C SER A 6 9.91 -0.17 0.33
N ALA A 7 9.17 -0.15 1.44
CA ALA A 7 7.89 -0.86 1.55
C ALA A 7 6.88 -0.44 0.48
N LEU A 8 6.82 0.84 0.12
CA LEU A 8 5.93 1.35 -0.93
C LEU A 8 6.20 0.69 -2.29
N GLN A 9 7.48 0.45 -2.61
CA GLN A 9 7.89 -0.13 -3.90
C GLN A 9 7.48 -1.59 -4.05
N PHE A 10 7.35 -2.30 -2.94
CA PHE A 10 6.96 -3.72 -2.92
C PHE A 10 5.44 -3.92 -2.86
N LEU A 11 4.63 -2.85 -2.92
CA LEU A 11 3.18 -3.00 -2.95
C LEU A 11 2.69 -3.64 -4.25
N ASP A 12 3.46 -3.51 -5.33
CA ASP A 12 3.23 -4.19 -6.61
C ASP A 12 3.10 -5.71 -6.45
N ALA A 13 3.79 -6.31 -5.47
CA ALA A 13 3.73 -7.72 -5.16
C ALA A 13 2.30 -8.19 -4.78
N PHE A 14 1.41 -7.31 -4.32
CA PHE A 14 0.03 -7.69 -4.03
C PHE A 14 -0.87 -7.78 -5.27
N LYS A 15 -0.43 -7.23 -6.40
CA LYS A 15 -1.19 -7.28 -7.65
C LYS A 15 -1.29 -8.72 -8.16
N GLY A 16 -2.51 -9.20 -8.36
CA GLY A 16 -2.76 -10.53 -8.90
C GLY A 16 -2.40 -11.68 -7.95
N CYS A 17 -2.11 -11.41 -6.68
CA CYS A 17 -1.81 -12.45 -5.69
C CYS A 17 -3.05 -13.24 -5.25
N ILE A 18 -4.24 -12.63 -5.33
CA ILE A 18 -5.48 -13.22 -4.85
C ILE A 18 -6.37 -13.53 -6.04
N GLN A 19 -6.79 -14.79 -6.17
CA GLN A 19 -7.78 -15.19 -7.16
C GLN A 19 -9.19 -14.93 -6.61
N ARG A 20 -10.01 -14.17 -7.34
CA ARG A 20 -11.37 -13.82 -6.89
C ARG A 20 -12.25 -15.04 -6.60
N LYS A 21 -12.08 -16.14 -7.33
CA LYS A 21 -12.84 -17.40 -7.13
C LYS A 21 -12.49 -18.12 -5.82
N ASP A 22 -11.27 -17.93 -5.30
CA ASP A 22 -10.75 -18.66 -4.15
C ASP A 22 -10.80 -17.81 -2.86
N TRP A 23 -11.17 -16.53 -2.96
CA TRP A 23 -11.26 -15.60 -1.84
C TRP A 23 -12.72 -15.28 -1.51
N LYS A 24 -13.15 -15.66 -0.30
CA LYS A 24 -14.48 -15.34 0.22
C LYS A 24 -14.34 -14.42 1.43
N GLY A 25 -14.57 -13.13 1.24
CA GLY A 25 -14.51 -12.13 2.31
C GLY A 25 -13.84 -10.82 1.91
N PRO A 26 -13.67 -9.89 2.86
CA PRO A 26 -12.96 -8.65 2.61
C PRO A 26 -11.51 -8.94 2.23
N LEU A 27 -10.94 -8.11 1.36
CA LEU A 27 -9.54 -8.20 1.01
C LEU A 27 -8.63 -7.94 2.22
N PRO A 28 -7.36 -8.36 2.20
CA PRO A 28 -6.45 -8.14 3.31
C PRO A 28 -6.31 -6.65 3.69
N LEU A 29 -6.18 -6.40 4.98
CA LEU A 29 -5.76 -5.10 5.48
C LEU A 29 -4.23 -5.01 5.36
N ILE A 30 -3.74 -4.02 4.63
CA ILE A 30 -2.30 -3.81 4.42
C ILE A 30 -1.81 -2.76 5.41
N HIS A 31 -0.71 -3.08 6.09
CA HIS A 31 0.04 -2.15 6.94
C HIS A 31 1.43 -1.93 6.33
N CYS A 32 1.61 -0.78 5.69
CA CYS A 32 2.82 -0.40 4.98
C CYS A 32 3.57 0.67 5.78
N TYR A 33 4.72 0.32 6.33
CA TYR A 33 5.57 1.28 7.04
C TYR A 33 6.40 2.04 6.02
N CYS A 34 6.42 3.37 6.10
CA CYS A 34 7.17 4.23 5.20
C CYS A 34 7.83 5.38 5.97
N PHE A 35 8.79 6.05 5.32
CA PHE A 35 9.34 7.30 5.83
C PHE A 35 8.74 8.49 5.10
N MET A 36 8.43 9.52 5.85
CA MET A 36 7.95 10.80 5.32
C MET A 36 8.88 11.91 5.80
N ARG A 37 9.38 12.71 4.87
CA ARG A 37 10.14 13.93 5.17
C ARG A 37 9.18 15.10 5.43
N ALA A 38 9.66 16.13 6.12
CA ALA A 38 8.86 17.31 6.46
C ALA A 38 8.31 18.08 5.24
N ASN A 39 8.89 17.90 4.05
CA ASN A 39 8.43 18.52 2.81
C ASN A 39 7.50 17.61 1.97
N GLN A 40 7.22 16.40 2.46
CA GLN A 40 6.28 15.47 1.80
C GLN A 40 4.93 15.53 2.52
N THR A 41 3.87 15.25 1.77
CA THR A 41 2.51 15.19 2.30
C THR A 41 1.98 13.77 2.30
N GLN A 42 0.89 13.52 3.03
CA GLN A 42 0.25 12.21 3.04
C GLN A 42 -0.27 11.83 1.64
N GLU A 43 -0.75 12.80 0.88
CA GLU A 43 -1.28 12.62 -0.48
C GLU A 43 -0.19 12.14 -1.44
N LEU A 44 1.04 12.68 -1.34
CA LEU A 44 2.17 12.20 -2.13
C LEU A 44 2.50 10.74 -1.81
N ILE A 45 2.52 10.37 -0.53
CA ILE A 45 2.80 8.99 -0.11
C ILE A 45 1.69 8.03 -0.58
N VAL A 46 0.42 8.45 -0.52
CA VAL A 46 -0.70 7.68 -1.06
C VAL A 46 -0.55 7.52 -2.57
N SER A 47 -0.25 8.60 -3.30
CA SER A 47 -0.04 8.54 -4.75
C SER A 47 1.09 7.60 -5.16
N GLU A 48 2.21 7.59 -4.43
CA GLU A 48 3.30 6.62 -4.62
C GLU A 48 2.82 5.18 -4.37
N ALA A 49 2.04 4.95 -3.31
CA ALA A 49 1.48 3.64 -2.99
C ALA A 49 0.50 3.13 -4.06
N GLU A 50 -0.39 4.01 -4.53
CA GLU A 50 -1.36 3.73 -5.60
C GLU A 50 -0.67 3.44 -6.93
N SER A 51 0.39 4.19 -7.24
CA SER A 51 1.21 3.96 -8.44
C SER A 51 1.86 2.57 -8.40
N ALA A 52 2.42 2.17 -7.26
CA ALA A 52 3.01 0.83 -7.10
C ALA A 52 1.95 -0.29 -7.17
N LEU A 53 0.77 -0.09 -6.58
CA LEU A 53 -0.34 -1.05 -6.67
C LEU A 53 -1.00 -1.08 -8.07
N ASN A 54 -0.87 0.01 -8.83
CA ASN A 54 -1.68 0.29 -10.01
C ASN A 54 -3.19 0.22 -9.69
N ALA A 55 -3.60 0.79 -8.55
CA ALA A 55 -4.98 0.82 -8.07
C ALA A 55 -5.20 1.97 -7.08
N HIS A 56 -6.43 2.48 -7.02
CA HIS A 56 -6.82 3.52 -6.06
C HIS A 56 -7.00 2.95 -4.65
N ILE A 57 -6.42 3.61 -3.65
CA ILE A 57 -6.54 3.27 -2.23
C ILE A 57 -7.70 4.05 -1.62
N GLN A 58 -8.69 3.32 -1.12
CA GLN A 58 -9.81 3.91 -0.39
C GLN A 58 -9.48 4.05 1.10
N GLU A 59 -9.83 5.19 1.67
CA GLU A 59 -9.76 5.50 3.10
C GLU A 59 -8.37 5.21 3.72
N PRO A 60 -7.27 5.79 3.19
CA PRO A 60 -5.94 5.57 3.74
C PRO A 60 -5.83 6.16 5.16
N ILE A 61 -5.33 5.37 6.10
CA ILE A 61 -5.10 5.80 7.48
C ILE A 61 -3.61 5.91 7.74
N PHE A 62 -3.15 7.10 8.15
CA PHE A 62 -1.78 7.33 8.57
C PHE A 62 -1.67 7.26 10.09
N HIS A 63 -0.83 6.36 10.58
CA HIS A 63 -0.41 6.31 11.97
C HIS A 63 1.07 6.70 12.08
N ARG A 64 1.37 7.79 12.78
CA ARG A 64 2.76 8.21 13.04
C ARG A 64 3.39 7.28 14.08
N VAL A 65 4.46 6.60 13.72
CA VAL A 65 5.11 5.59 14.56
C VAL A 65 6.17 6.22 15.45
N ARG A 66 7.14 6.93 14.86
CA ARG A 66 8.25 7.58 15.58
C ARG A 66 9.04 8.52 14.67
N ASP A 67 9.83 9.40 15.27
CA ASP A 67 10.90 10.10 14.56
C ASP A 67 12.06 9.15 14.23
N VAL A 68 12.70 9.38 13.08
CA VAL A 68 13.84 8.56 12.63
C VAL A 68 15.08 9.37 12.30
N ALA A 69 14.93 10.65 11.98
CA ALA A 69 15.99 11.64 11.82
C ALA A 69 15.38 13.06 11.89
N PRO A 70 16.18 14.13 12.01
CA PRO A 70 15.68 15.49 11.85
C PRO A 70 14.87 15.63 10.54
N ASN A 71 13.68 16.20 10.63
CA ASN A 71 12.75 16.38 9.51
C ASN A 71 12.31 15.08 8.81
N LYS A 72 12.40 13.92 9.46
CA LYS A 72 11.99 12.62 8.91
C LYS A 72 11.36 11.74 9.99
N ALA A 73 10.12 11.32 9.76
CA ALA A 73 9.39 10.41 10.64
C ALA A 73 8.99 9.12 9.90
N MET A 74 8.78 8.07 10.68
CA MET A 74 8.18 6.82 10.22
C MET A 74 6.67 6.86 10.43
N PHE A 75 5.93 6.46 9.41
CA PHE A 75 4.49 6.28 9.44
C PHE A 75 4.12 4.86 9.06
N CYS A 76 2.97 4.40 9.53
CA CYS A 76 2.27 3.23 9.04
C CYS A 76 1.06 3.71 8.23
N LEU A 77 1.12 3.52 6.91
CA LEU A 77 -0.02 3.67 6.00
C LEU A 77 -0.83 2.37 6.05
N SER A 78 -2.08 2.47 6.49
CA SER A 78 -3.00 1.33 6.59
C SER A 78 -4.18 1.51 5.64
N PHE A 79 -4.50 0.47 4.88
CA PHE A 79 -5.62 0.49 3.93
C PHE A 79 -6.09 -0.92 3.58
N ARG A 80 -7.33 -1.04 3.12
CA ARG A 80 -7.86 -2.28 2.54
C ARG A 80 -7.29 -2.45 1.14
N LEU A 81 -6.72 -3.62 0.82
CA LEU A 81 -6.23 -3.88 -0.53
C LEU A 81 -7.38 -3.64 -1.55
N PRO A 82 -7.18 -2.84 -2.61
CA PRO A 82 -8.23 -2.55 -3.58
C PRO A 82 -8.68 -3.79 -4.36
N GLU A 83 -9.96 -3.86 -4.72
CA GLU A 83 -10.48 -4.97 -5.56
C GLU A 83 -9.81 -5.08 -6.93
N ALA A 84 -9.32 -3.96 -7.47
CA ALA A 84 -8.54 -3.95 -8.71
C ALA A 84 -7.23 -4.77 -8.63
N CYS A 85 -6.81 -5.20 -7.43
CA CYS A 85 -5.64 -6.06 -7.23
C CYS A 85 -5.96 -7.56 -7.36
N PHE A 86 -7.22 -7.97 -7.55
CA PHE A 86 -7.54 -9.37 -7.85
C PHE A 86 -6.82 -9.81 -9.14
N LYS A 87 -6.46 -11.10 -9.19
CA LYS A 87 -6.00 -11.71 -10.44
C LYS A 87 -7.19 -11.81 -11.39
N ASP A 88 -7.18 -11.03 -12.45
CA ASP A 88 -8.10 -11.25 -13.55
C ASP A 88 -7.79 -12.61 -14.15
N ASN A 89 -8.82 -13.45 -14.28
CA ASN A 89 -8.76 -14.58 -15.18
C ASN A 89 -8.78 -14.01 -16.59
N ALA A 90 -7.64 -13.51 -17.07
CA ALA A 90 -7.43 -13.37 -18.49
C ALA A 90 -7.52 -14.79 -19.07
N THR A 91 -8.70 -15.11 -19.57
CA THR A 91 -8.92 -16.16 -20.55
C THR A 91 -7.87 -15.94 -21.62
N ASN A 92 -6.89 -16.84 -21.68
CA ASN A 92 -6.08 -16.99 -22.87
C ASN A 92 -7.05 -17.29 -24.02
N ASN A 93 -7.19 -16.35 -24.95
CA ASN A 93 -7.81 -16.58 -26.25
C ASN A 93 -6.70 -16.94 -27.23
#